data_AF-A0A1T2L0U6-F1
#
_entry.id   AF-A0A1T2L0U6-F1
#
_cell.length_a   1.000
_cell.length_b   1.000
_cell.length_c   1.000
_cell.angle_alpha   90.00
_cell.angle_beta   90.00
_cell.angle_gamma   90.00
#
_symmetry.space_group_name_H-M   'P 1'
#
loop_
_entity.id
_entity.type
_entity.pdbx_description
1 polymer ?
#
loop_
_entity_poly.entity_id
_entity_poly.type
_entity_poly.pdbx_seq_one_letter_code
_entity_poly.pdbx_strand_id
1 'polypeptide(L)'
;MNKLREVRPELTPAQELMVFEALREYFHICNTAGRQMVSMPSQVVDDAWHGFILFTRGYRHFCRHAFGRFLHHTPAEAMQSPTLAQDGIKRAWRIACTREGIDPKTPSRLPRLFAIDAELNIANGFRYVTDCKDSRQTDGSGGAYCGSDIGCGGGCSGDSGDSGCGGGCGGD
;
A
#
# COMPACT_ATOMS: atom_id res chain seq x y z
N MET A 1 1.65 16.51 22.11
CA MET A 1 0.34 16.09 21.58
C MET A 1 0.60 15.10 20.45
N ASN A 2 0.26 13.83 20.61
CA ASN A 2 0.41 12.82 19.55
C ASN A 2 -0.80 12.95 18.61
N LYS A 3 -0.62 13.53 17.41
CA LYS A 3 -1.72 13.75 16.46
C LYS A 3 -2.42 12.46 16.02
N LEU A 4 -1.72 11.32 16.07
CA LEU A 4 -2.31 10.01 15.83
C LEU A 4 -3.43 9.69 16.82
N ARG A 5 -3.27 10.03 18.10
CA ARG A 5 -4.29 9.75 19.15
C ARG A 5 -5.57 10.55 18.98
N GLU A 6 -5.50 11.70 18.31
CA GLU A 6 -6.70 12.49 17.99
C GLU A 6 -7.54 11.79 16.90
N VAL A 7 -6.90 11.09 15.97
CA VAL A 7 -7.56 10.37 14.86
C VAL A 7 -7.91 8.93 15.25
N ARG A 8 -7.09 8.30 16.08
CA ARG A 8 -7.18 6.90 16.51
C ARG A 8 -7.16 6.76 18.03
N PRO A 9 -8.18 7.28 18.74
CA PRO A 9 -8.25 7.20 20.20
C PRO A 9 -8.38 5.76 20.73
N GLU A 10 -8.76 4.81 19.87
CA GLU A 10 -8.89 3.39 20.18
C GLU A 10 -7.55 2.67 20.39
N LEU A 11 -6.42 3.26 19.96
CA LEU A 11 -5.11 2.62 20.05
C LEU A 11 -4.56 2.68 21.48
N THR A 12 -4.05 1.55 21.95
CA THR A 12 -3.26 1.47 23.17
C THR A 12 -1.84 2.03 22.94
N PRO A 13 -1.12 2.44 24.00
CA PRO A 13 0.26 2.91 23.86
C PRO A 13 1.20 1.90 23.20
N ALA A 14 0.99 0.60 23.42
CA ALA A 14 1.78 -0.46 22.78
C ALA A 14 1.51 -0.52 21.26
N GLN A 15 0.25 -0.37 20.85
CA GLN A 15 -0.12 -0.34 19.44
C GLN A 15 0.37 0.94 18.76
N GLU A 16 0.36 2.09 19.44
CA GLU A 16 0.97 3.32 18.92
C GLU A 16 2.47 3.12 18.58
N LEU A 17 3.21 2.40 19.42
CA LEU A 17 4.61 2.06 19.14
C LEU A 17 4.74 1.17 17.90
N MET A 18 3.87 0.16 17.75
CA MET A 18 3.84 -0.69 16.54
C MET A 18 3.59 0.15 15.27
N VAL A 19 2.67 1.12 15.34
CA VAL A 19 2.37 2.04 14.22
C VAL A 19 3.58 2.90 13.88
N PHE A 20 4.29 3.45 14.88
CA PHE A 20 5.50 4.24 14.62
C PHE A 20 6.66 3.41 14.08
N GLU A 21 6.79 2.15 14.51
CA GLU A 21 7.76 1.23 13.91
C GLU A 21 7.42 0.93 12.45
N ALA A 22 6.14 0.73 12.11
CA ALA A 22 5.70 0.52 10.74
C ALA A 22 5.88 1.79 9.88
N LEU A 23 5.64 2.98 10.44
CA LEU A 23 5.93 4.26 9.77
C LEU A 23 7.42 4.42 9.45
N ARG A 24 8.29 4.06 10.41
CA ARG A 24 9.74 4.04 10.18
C ARG A 24 10.11 3.08 9.05
N GLU A 25 9.47 1.91 9.00
CA GLU A 25 9.69 0.93 7.93
C GLU A 25 9.24 1.47 6.57
N TYR A 26 8.08 2.14 6.50
CA TYR A 26 7.65 2.84 5.29
C TYR A 26 8.67 3.89 4.82
N PHE A 27 9.26 4.67 5.73
CA PHE A 27 10.32 5.61 5.36
C PHE A 27 11.58 4.92 4.84
N HIS A 28 11.97 3.77 5.39
CA HIS A 28 13.07 3.00 4.81
C HIS A 28 12.74 2.50 3.39
N ILE A 29 11.50 2.10 3.14
CA ILE A 29 11.01 1.72 1.81
C ILE A 29 11.10 2.91 0.84
N CYS A 30 10.60 4.09 1.22
CA CYS A 30 10.70 5.31 0.42
C CYS A 30 12.16 5.68 0.10
N ASN A 31 13.06 5.55 1.08
CA ASN A 31 14.48 5.84 0.87
C ASN A 31 15.11 4.84 -0.13
N THR A 32 14.79 3.56 0.03
CA THR A 32 15.29 2.49 -0.87
C THR A 32 14.76 2.66 -2.30
N ALA A 33 13.52 3.12 -2.45
CA ALA A 33 12.90 3.44 -3.74
C ALA A 33 13.48 4.69 -4.43
N GLY A 34 14.28 5.49 -3.71
CA GLY A 34 14.91 6.71 -4.22
C GLY A 34 13.88 7.78 -4.61
N ARG A 35 13.74 8.05 -5.91
CA ARG A 35 12.78 9.04 -6.46
C ARG A 35 11.52 8.40 -7.04
N GLN A 36 11.41 7.07 -6.99
CA GLN A 36 10.22 6.38 -7.46
C GLN A 36 9.08 6.54 -6.46
N MET A 37 7.86 6.69 -6.96
CA MET A 37 6.67 6.83 -6.12
C MET A 37 6.43 5.53 -5.32
N VAL A 38 6.06 5.65 -4.04
CA VAL A 38 5.68 4.52 -3.19
C VAL A 38 4.32 4.84 -2.58
N SER A 39 3.31 4.04 -2.90
CA SER A 39 1.97 4.20 -2.31
C SER A 39 1.99 3.71 -0.87
N MET A 40 1.20 4.34 -0.01
CA MET A 40 1.01 3.88 1.37
C MET A 40 0.06 2.66 1.39
N PRO A 41 0.47 1.49 1.91
CA PRO A 41 -0.36 0.29 1.96
C PRO A 41 -1.09 0.08 3.31
N SER A 42 -1.04 1.06 4.23
CA SER A 42 -1.67 0.96 5.55
C SER A 42 -2.32 2.29 5.92
N GLN A 43 -3.60 2.24 6.31
CA GLN A 43 -4.37 3.39 6.73
C GLN A 43 -3.85 3.93 8.07
N VAL A 44 -3.56 3.07 9.06
CA VAL A 44 -3.11 3.56 10.37
C VAL A 44 -1.72 4.21 10.30
N VAL A 45 -0.87 3.70 9.41
CA VAL A 45 0.44 4.30 9.15
C VAL A 45 0.30 5.61 8.37
N ASP A 46 -0.67 5.70 7.47
CA ASP A 46 -1.02 6.95 6.79
C ASP A 46 -1.49 8.03 7.78
N ASP A 47 -2.37 7.67 8.72
CA ASP A 47 -2.84 8.58 9.78
C ASP A 47 -1.68 9.09 10.65
N ALA A 48 -0.73 8.21 10.96
CA ALA A 48 0.48 8.58 11.70
C ALA A 48 1.38 9.52 10.89
N TRP A 49 1.55 9.27 9.58
CA TRP A 49 2.32 10.14 8.70
C TRP A 49 1.68 11.52 8.54
N HIS A 50 0.36 11.58 8.36
CA HIS A 50 -0.42 12.82 8.36
C HIS A 50 -0.16 13.64 9.62
N GLY A 51 -0.21 13.00 10.80
CA GLY A 51 0.12 13.65 12.06
C GLY A 51 1.55 14.20 12.10
N PHE A 52 2.52 13.49 11.52
CA PHE A 52 3.92 13.91 11.48
C PHE A 52 4.14 15.12 10.56
N ILE A 53 3.47 15.20 9.41
CA ILE A 53 3.59 16.29 8.43
C ILE A 53 3.21 17.64 9.05
N LEU A 54 2.27 17.66 10.00
CA LEU A 54 1.83 18.88 10.69
C LEU A 54 2.97 19.55 11.50
N PHE A 55 3.99 18.79 11.92
CA PHE A 55 5.19 19.34 12.55
C PHE A 55 6.18 19.84 11.48
N THR A 56 5.73 20.77 10.64
CA THR A 56 6.37 21.14 9.36
C THR A 56 7.88 21.42 9.42
N ARG A 57 8.37 22.10 10.46
CA ARG A 57 9.83 22.34 10.67
C ARG A 57 10.58 21.03 10.94
N GLY A 58 10.03 20.19 11.82
CA GLY A 58 10.58 18.88 12.16
C GLY A 58 10.53 17.93 10.97
N TYR A 59 9.39 17.88 10.28
CA TYR A 59 9.20 17.06 9.09
C TYR A 59 10.19 17.45 7.97
N ARG A 60 10.34 18.74 7.67
CA ARG A 60 11.31 19.22 6.69
C ARG A 60 12.75 18.86 7.07
N HIS A 61 13.10 19.00 8.35
CA HIS A 61 14.42 18.62 8.86
C HIS A 61 14.64 17.11 8.68
N PHE A 62 13.70 16.29 9.13
CA PHE A 62 13.72 14.84 8.97
C PHE A 62 13.92 14.45 7.50
N CYS A 63 13.09 14.97 6.59
CA CYS A 63 13.17 14.61 5.18
C CYS A 63 14.54 14.94 4.57
N ARG A 64 15.13 16.09 4.93
CA ARG A 64 16.47 16.46 4.45
C ARG A 64 17.54 15.47 4.91
N HIS A 65 17.47 14.97 6.14
CA HIS A 65 18.47 14.03 6.66
C HIS A 65 18.23 12.60 6.18
N ALA A 66 16.97 12.16 6.16
CA ALA A 66 16.62 10.79 5.78
C ALA A 66 16.69 10.54 4.27
N PHE A 67 16.30 11.53 3.45
CA PHE A 67 16.14 11.36 2.00
C PHE A 67 16.96 12.33 1.15
N GLY A 68 17.58 13.36 1.74
CA GLY A 68 18.23 14.44 0.99
C GLY A 68 17.27 15.37 0.23
N ARG A 69 15.95 15.14 0.36
CA ARG A 69 14.89 15.88 -0.34
C ARG A 69 13.62 15.89 0.49
N PHE A 70 12.68 16.76 0.15
CA PHE A 70 11.34 16.68 0.74
C PHE A 70 10.62 15.42 0.24
N LEU A 71 10.03 14.65 1.16
CA LEU A 71 9.15 13.53 0.81
C LEU A 71 7.73 14.06 0.83
N HIS A 72 7.16 14.25 -0.37
CA HIS A 72 5.77 14.66 -0.50
C HIS A 72 4.86 13.49 -0.17
N HIS A 73 3.83 13.78 0.61
CA HIS A 73 2.71 12.86 0.81
C HIS A 73 1.66 13.13 -0.27
N THR A 74 1.15 12.07 -0.88
CA THR A 74 0.05 12.11 -1.83
C THR A 74 -1.00 11.12 -1.33
N PRO A 75 -2.14 11.60 -0.80
CA PRO A 75 -3.26 10.74 -0.41
C PRO A 75 -3.71 9.85 -1.57
N ALA A 76 -4.26 8.68 -1.25
CA ALA A 76 -4.71 7.73 -2.26
C ALA A 76 -5.79 8.32 -3.18
N GLU A 77 -6.69 9.15 -2.63
CA GLU A 77 -7.75 9.84 -3.34
C GLU A 77 -7.22 10.91 -4.32
N ALA A 78 -6.01 11.41 -4.08
CA ALA A 78 -5.35 12.41 -4.91
C ALA A 78 -4.43 11.80 -5.98
N MET A 79 -4.36 10.47 -6.09
CA MET A 79 -3.53 9.82 -7.10
C MET A 79 -4.13 9.95 -8.51
N GLN A 80 -3.28 10.29 -9.48
CA GLN A 80 -3.69 10.62 -10.86
C GLN A 80 -4.29 9.44 -11.64
N SER A 81 -3.89 8.20 -11.30
CA SER A 81 -4.49 7.01 -11.91
C SER A 81 -4.40 5.79 -10.98
N PRO A 82 -5.36 4.84 -11.08
CA PRO A 82 -5.31 3.57 -10.36
C PRO A 82 -4.03 2.76 -10.65
N THR A 83 -3.52 2.82 -11.89
CA THR A 83 -2.31 2.09 -12.29
C THR A 83 -1.06 2.59 -11.57
N LEU A 84 -0.90 3.91 -11.42
CA LEU A 84 0.21 4.48 -10.66
C LEU A 84 0.14 4.02 -9.20
N ALA A 85 -1.05 4.10 -8.60
CA ALA A 85 -1.28 3.64 -7.23
C ALA A 85 -0.88 2.15 -7.07
N GLN A 86 -1.29 1.30 -8.01
CA GLN A 86 -0.90 -0.11 -8.04
C GLN A 86 0.61 -0.31 -8.14
N ASP A 87 1.29 0.35 -9.08
CA ASP A 87 2.76 0.25 -9.22
C ASP A 87 3.51 0.69 -7.95
N GLY A 88 3.00 1.72 -7.28
CA GLY A 88 3.49 2.17 -5.98
C GLY A 88 3.35 1.11 -4.88
N ILE A 89 2.21 0.43 -4.82
CA ILE A 89 1.98 -0.69 -3.89
C ILE A 89 2.88 -1.88 -4.23
N LYS A 90 3.02 -2.26 -5.51
CA LYS A 90 3.92 -3.33 -5.96
C LYS A 90 5.37 -3.09 -5.57
N ARG A 91 5.80 -1.82 -5.62
CA ARG A 91 7.13 -1.41 -5.18
C ARG A 91 7.28 -1.50 -3.67
N ALA A 92 6.30 -0.99 -2.92
CA ALA A 92 6.29 -1.08 -1.47
C ALA A 92 6.41 -2.55 -1.01
N TRP A 93 5.63 -3.44 -1.63
CA TRP A 93 5.64 -4.88 -1.35
C TRP A 93 7.01 -5.51 -1.55
N ARG A 94 7.60 -5.35 -2.75
CA ARG A 94 8.90 -5.95 -3.08
C ARG A 94 10.00 -5.52 -2.11
N ILE A 95 10.05 -4.23 -1.79
CA ILE A 95 11.06 -3.68 -0.87
C ILE A 95 10.80 -4.17 0.56
N ALA A 96 9.55 -4.14 1.03
CA ALA A 96 9.18 -4.63 2.36
C ALA A 96 9.52 -6.12 2.54
N CYS A 97 9.15 -6.96 1.57
CA CYS A 97 9.50 -8.38 1.55
C CYS A 97 11.02 -8.58 1.63
N THR A 98 11.79 -7.86 0.81
CA THR A 98 13.26 -7.96 0.82
C THR A 98 13.85 -7.57 2.17
N ARG A 99 13.35 -6.50 2.80
CA ARG A 99 13.84 -6.01 4.10
C ARG A 99 13.50 -6.96 5.24
N GLU A 100 12.40 -7.70 5.12
CA GLU A 100 11.95 -8.67 6.11
C GLU A 100 12.39 -10.12 5.80
N GLY A 101 13.15 -10.35 4.74
CA GLY A 101 13.62 -11.69 4.33
C GLY A 101 12.51 -12.61 3.83
N ILE A 102 11.44 -12.04 3.25
CA ILE A 102 10.29 -12.76 2.70
C ILE A 102 10.43 -12.85 1.18
N ASP A 103 10.10 -14.01 0.59
CA ASP A 103 9.99 -14.13 -0.87
C ASP A 103 8.72 -13.40 -1.34
N PRO A 104 8.82 -12.37 -2.20
CA PRO A 104 7.66 -11.62 -2.67
C PRO A 104 6.73 -12.41 -3.59
N LYS A 105 7.17 -13.53 -4.18
CA LYS A 105 6.35 -14.39 -5.06
C LYS A 105 5.57 -15.43 -4.27
N THR A 106 6.19 -16.00 -3.25
CA THR A 106 5.59 -17.00 -2.36
C THR A 106 5.79 -16.56 -0.91
N PRO A 107 5.04 -15.53 -0.47
CA PRO A 107 5.20 -14.97 0.87
C PRO A 107 4.76 -15.98 1.93
N SER A 108 5.67 -16.36 2.83
CA SER A 108 5.35 -17.19 3.99
C SER A 108 4.51 -16.46 5.04
N ARG A 109 4.59 -15.12 5.04
CA ARG A 109 3.81 -14.20 5.87
C ARG A 109 3.73 -12.84 5.18
N LEU A 110 2.81 -11.98 5.62
CA LEU A 110 2.77 -10.59 5.18
C LEU A 110 3.92 -9.80 5.81
N PRO A 111 4.54 -8.84 5.08
CA PRO A 111 5.37 -7.83 5.69
C PRO A 111 4.55 -7.00 6.69
N ARG A 112 5.18 -6.54 7.77
CA ARG A 112 4.53 -5.79 8.86
C ARG A 112 3.69 -4.64 8.36
N LEU A 113 4.23 -3.88 7.41
CA LEU A 113 3.56 -2.71 6.85
C LEU A 113 2.22 -3.06 6.15
N PHE A 114 2.09 -4.28 5.62
CA PHE A 114 0.86 -4.78 4.99
C PHE A 114 -0.04 -5.51 5.99
N ALA A 115 0.50 -6.01 7.11
CA ALA A 115 -0.27 -6.76 8.10
C ALA A 115 -0.94 -5.86 9.15
N ILE A 116 -0.33 -4.70 9.47
CA ILE A 116 -0.64 -3.92 10.68
C ILE A 116 -2.10 -3.46 10.78
N ASP A 117 -2.73 -3.09 9.65
CA ASP A 117 -4.14 -2.65 9.65
C ASP A 117 -5.08 -3.76 10.10
N ALA A 118 -4.83 -5.01 9.66
CA ALA A 118 -5.60 -6.18 10.05
C ALA A 118 -5.26 -6.61 11.49
N GLU A 119 -3.98 -6.60 11.88
CA GLU A 119 -3.53 -6.96 13.24
C GLU A 119 -4.14 -6.05 14.32
N LEU A 120 -4.28 -4.76 14.02
CA LEU A 120 -4.83 -3.77 14.95
C LEU A 120 -6.35 -3.56 14.80
N ASN A 121 -7.01 -4.32 13.91
CA ASN A 121 -8.44 -4.17 13.60
C ASN A 121 -8.85 -2.73 13.27
N ILE A 122 -8.07 -2.06 12.42
CA ILE A 122 -8.26 -0.65 12.08
C ILE A 122 -9.54 -0.47 11.27
N ALA A 123 -10.42 0.42 11.72
CA ALA A 123 -11.58 0.84 10.94
C ALA A 123 -11.09 1.52 9.64
N ASN A 124 -11.63 1.05 8.51
CA ASN A 124 -11.24 1.44 7.15
C ASN A 124 -9.81 1.04 6.77
N GLY A 125 -9.19 0.13 7.51
CA GLY A 125 -7.87 -0.39 7.20
C GLY A 125 -7.86 -1.35 6.00
N PHE A 126 -6.69 -1.51 5.40
CA PHE A 126 -6.47 -2.46 4.32
C PHE A 126 -6.30 -3.88 4.86
N ARG A 127 -6.87 -4.87 4.16
CA ARG A 127 -6.69 -6.29 4.46
C ARG A 127 -6.02 -6.99 3.30
N TYR A 128 -4.89 -7.62 3.57
CA TYR A 128 -4.13 -8.39 2.60
C TYR A 128 -4.16 -9.87 2.95
N VAL A 129 -4.07 -10.74 1.94
CA VAL A 129 -3.98 -12.19 2.12
C VAL A 129 -2.77 -12.75 1.37
N THR A 130 -2.14 -13.78 1.93
CA THR A 130 -0.94 -14.43 1.36
C THR A 130 -1.25 -15.50 0.32
N ASP A 131 -2.40 -16.17 0.43
CA ASP A 131 -2.87 -17.19 -0.53
C ASP A 131 -4.20 -16.75 -1.15
N CYS A 132 -4.19 -16.55 -2.46
CA CYS A 132 -5.30 -15.97 -3.21
C CYS A 132 -6.19 -17.05 -3.85
N LYS A 133 -6.02 -18.32 -3.46
CA LYS A 133 -6.94 -19.40 -3.84
C LYS A 133 -8.34 -19.24 -3.23
N ASP A 134 -8.50 -18.38 -2.21
CA ASP A 134 -9.77 -18.12 -1.51
C ASP A 134 -10.41 -16.75 -1.84
N SER A 135 -9.71 -15.85 -2.54
CA SER A 135 -10.16 -14.46 -2.73
C SER A 135 -11.14 -14.24 -3.89
N ARG A 136 -11.56 -15.31 -4.59
CA ARG A 136 -12.60 -15.23 -5.64
C ARG A 136 -14.02 -15.13 -5.11
N GLN A 137 -14.23 -15.13 -3.79
CA GLN A 137 -15.57 -15.35 -3.22
C GLN A 137 -16.19 -14.16 -2.47
N THR A 138 -15.55 -12.99 -2.42
CA THR A 138 -16.14 -11.79 -1.80
C THR A 138 -16.46 -10.72 -2.83
N ASP A 139 -17.54 -10.92 -3.57
CA ASP A 139 -18.28 -9.84 -4.22
C ASP A 139 -18.90 -8.94 -3.13
N GLY A 140 -18.52 -7.65 -3.12
CA GLY A 140 -19.41 -6.60 -2.62
C GLY A 140 -19.02 -5.79 -1.37
N SER A 141 -17.87 -5.99 -0.72
CA SER A 141 -17.45 -5.05 0.34
C SER A 141 -15.95 -5.10 0.62
N GLY A 142 -15.22 -4.04 0.26
CA GLY A 142 -13.82 -3.80 0.67
C GLY A 142 -12.86 -4.96 0.38
N GLY A 143 -12.66 -5.26 -0.91
CA GLY A 143 -11.92 -6.44 -1.39
C GLY A 143 -10.53 -6.59 -0.79
N ALA A 144 -10.23 -7.79 -0.29
CA ALA A 144 -8.91 -8.16 0.19
C ALA A 144 -7.89 -8.04 -0.95
N TYR A 145 -6.79 -7.32 -0.72
CA TYR A 145 -5.73 -7.13 -1.71
C TYR A 145 -4.78 -8.34 -1.68
N CYS A 146 -4.63 -9.02 -2.82
CA CYS A 146 -3.81 -10.22 -2.92
C CYS A 146 -2.31 -9.90 -2.92
N GLY A 147 -1.56 -10.42 -1.92
CA GLY A 147 -0.11 -10.20 -1.81
C GLY A 147 0.70 -10.74 -2.99
N SER A 148 0.31 -11.90 -3.54
CA SER A 148 0.98 -12.50 -4.70
C SER A 148 0.68 -11.74 -6.02
N ASP A 149 -0.50 -11.15 -6.17
CA ASP A 149 -0.85 -10.34 -7.36
C ASP A 149 -0.13 -8.98 -7.36
N ILE A 150 0.24 -8.49 -6.17
CA ILE A 150 1.10 -7.33 -6.00
C ILE A 150 2.56 -7.67 -6.41
N GLY A 151 3.02 -8.90 -6.19
CA GLY A 151 4.33 -9.39 -6.61
C GLY A 151 4.46 -9.66 -8.12
N CYS A 152 3.35 -9.93 -8.81
CA CYS A 152 3.33 -10.27 -10.23
C CYS A 152 3.35 -9.02 -11.12
N GLY A 153 4.44 -8.86 -11.88
CA GLY A 153 4.59 -7.86 -12.95
C GLY A 153 3.82 -8.22 -14.23
N GLY A 154 2.58 -8.69 -14.10
CA GLY A 154 1.68 -8.91 -15.23
C GLY A 154 0.82 -7.67 -15.43
N GLY A 155 1.00 -6.98 -16.55
CA GLY A 155 0.01 -6.03 -17.03
C GLY A 155 -1.30 -6.77 -17.26
N CYS A 156 -2.40 -6.21 -16.77
CA CYS A 156 -3.73 -6.64 -17.19
C CYS A 156 -3.92 -6.18 -18.65
N SER A 157 -3.57 -7.07 -19.59
CA SER A 157 -4.24 -7.10 -20.89
C SER A 157 -5.71 -7.34 -20.60
N GLY A 158 -6.56 -6.37 -20.93
CA GLY A 158 -8.01 -6.57 -20.88
C GLY A 158 -8.42 -7.55 -21.99
N ASP A 159 -8.56 -8.82 -21.62
CA ASP A 159 -9.34 -9.79 -22.38
C ASP A 159 -10.83 -9.49 -22.18
N SER A 160 -11.40 -8.70 -23.10
CA SER A 160 -12.85 -8.71 -23.31
C SER A 160 -13.16 -9.87 -24.25
N GLY A 161 -13.72 -10.93 -23.67
CA GLY A 161 -14.14 -12.12 -24.39
C GLY A 161 -15.24 -11.85 -25.41
N ASP A 162 -15.04 -12.48 -26.56
CA ASP A 162 -16.00 -13.07 -27.49
C ASP A 162 -17.49 -12.72 -27.35
N SER A 163 -18.03 -12.16 -28.44
CA SER A 163 -19.45 -12.26 -28.79
C SER A 163 -19.51 -12.46 -30.30
N GLY A 164 -19.47 -13.73 -30.72
CA GLY A 164 -19.77 -14.10 -32.09
C GLY A 164 -21.15 -13.60 -32.53
N CYS A 165 -21.20 -12.90 -33.65
CA CYS A 165 -22.41 -12.63 -34.43
C CYS A 165 -22.04 -12.47 -35.91
N GLY A 166 -22.47 -13.44 -36.73
CA GLY A 166 -23.17 -13.19 -38.00
C GLY A 166 -22.36 -12.67 -39.18
N GLY A 167 -22.31 -13.46 -40.25
CA GLY A 167 -21.67 -13.11 -41.51
C GLY A 167 -22.40 -12.05 -42.35
N GLY A 168 -21.80 -11.72 -43.49
CA GLY A 168 -22.41 -10.87 -44.51
C GLY A 168 -21.40 -10.37 -45.53
N CYS A 169 -21.47 -10.93 -46.74
CA CYS A 169 -20.61 -10.65 -47.88
C CYS A 169 -20.95 -9.32 -48.58
N GLY A 170 -19.95 -8.71 -49.23
CA GLY A 170 -20.12 -8.06 -50.54
C GLY A 170 -19.94 -6.53 -50.61
N GLY A 171 -19.17 -6.09 -51.60
CA GLY A 171 -19.27 -4.74 -52.15
C GLY A 171 -17.95 -4.15 -52.64
N ASP A 172 -17.66 -4.40 -53.92
CA ASP A 172 -16.76 -3.74 -54.90
C ASP A 172 -15.96 -2.48 -54.50
#